data_AF-A0A2V8M6E2-F1
#
_entry.id   AF-A0A2V8M6E2-F1
#
_cell.length_a   1.000
_cell.length_b   1.000
_cell.length_c   1.000
_cell.angle_alpha   90.00
_cell.angle_beta   90.00
_cell.angle_gamma   90.00
#
_symmetry.space_group_name_H-M   'P 1'
#
loop_
_entity.id
_entity.type
_entity.pdbx_description
1 polymer ?
#
loop_
_entity_poly.entity_id
_entity_poly.type
_entity_poly.pdbx_seq_one_letter_code
_entity_poly.pdbx_strand_id
1 'polypeptide(L)'
;MFRRKLMKGIVLMLAIGILARPTAVMRAQLQTASAQTQFDVVSIKLNQLGRGAGLPRVASEPGRFVASNAPLKMLLQFAYRPFDARTLRNSDIFGAPDWADADRFDVEAKFEGKSQPILPEQMRLMVQSLLAERFQLSAHWETRDMPVYNLMAKDLVKIKLWPDQAAPRIAQARVSDPAGPPPRGTVRTLANPLPSGMELTLSGNAVPIETLVNELQLYMGRPVRDKTALTGLFDIRLQFHIASRSGDAGGTQTTPLVAPDPAGPDIFAAIQDQLGLKVE
;
A
#
# COMPACT_ATOMS: atom_id res chain seq x y z
N MET A 1 -32.04 -12.43 13.01
CA MET A 1 -32.91 -11.69 12.07
C MET A 1 -32.53 -10.20 12.15
N PHE A 2 -31.60 -9.71 11.34
CA PHE A 2 -31.30 -8.28 11.24
C PHE A 2 -31.01 -7.94 9.77
N ARG A 3 -32.07 -7.55 9.07
CA ARG A 3 -32.04 -7.00 7.72
C ARG A 3 -31.75 -5.51 7.84
N ARG A 4 -30.53 -5.05 7.51
CA ARG A 4 -30.37 -3.69 6.97
C ARG A 4 -30.56 -3.80 5.47
N LYS A 5 -31.56 -3.09 4.96
CA LYS A 5 -31.94 -3.04 3.54
C LYS A 5 -30.71 -2.67 2.72
N LEU A 6 -30.19 -3.63 1.96
CA LEU A 6 -29.27 -3.39 0.86
C LEU A 6 -29.95 -2.36 -0.06
N MET A 7 -29.39 -1.16 -0.13
CA MET A 7 -29.89 -0.11 -1.02
C MET A 7 -29.94 -0.67 -2.43
N LYS A 8 -31.14 -0.64 -2.99
CA LYS A 8 -31.43 -1.06 -4.35
C LYS A 8 -30.61 -0.21 -5.31
N GLY A 9 -29.82 -0.89 -6.14
CA GLY A 9 -29.43 -0.50 -7.49
C GLY A 9 -29.10 0.97 -7.71
N ILE A 10 -27.85 1.34 -7.47
CA ILE A 10 -27.16 2.30 -8.34
C ILE A 10 -26.02 1.51 -8.97
N VAL A 11 -26.25 1.00 -10.18
CA VAL A 11 -25.18 0.48 -11.03
C VAL A 11 -24.41 1.70 -11.50
N LEU A 12 -23.26 1.96 -10.88
CA LEU A 12 -22.33 2.97 -11.37
C LEU A 12 -21.46 2.32 -12.44
N MET A 13 -21.87 2.45 -13.70
CA MET A 13 -21.00 2.15 -14.83
C MET A 13 -20.09 3.34 -15.09
N LEU A 14 -18.78 3.12 -15.11
CA LEU A 14 -17.84 3.97 -15.85
C LEU A 14 -17.49 3.25 -17.14
N ALA A 15 -17.50 3.99 -18.25
CA ALA A 15 -17.24 3.48 -19.60
C ALA A 15 -15.95 4.08 -20.17
N ILE A 16 -15.30 3.37 -21.09
CA ILE A 16 -14.86 3.81 -22.44
C ILE A 16 -14.33 2.57 -23.19
N GLY A 17 -14.70 2.41 -24.47
CA GLY A 17 -14.50 1.19 -25.25
C GLY A 17 -13.48 1.29 -26.38
N ILE A 18 -13.42 0.24 -27.21
CA ILE A 18 -13.12 0.23 -28.66
C ILE A 18 -13.72 -1.06 -29.28
N LEU A 19 -14.04 -0.95 -30.58
CA LEU A 19 -14.90 -1.74 -31.45
C LEU A 19 -14.33 -3.11 -31.94
N ALA A 20 -15.23 -4.12 -31.96
CA ALA A 20 -15.50 -5.16 -32.98
C ALA A 20 -14.42 -6.23 -33.31
N ARG A 21 -14.69 -7.52 -33.63
CA ARG A 21 -15.87 -8.28 -34.11
C ARG A 21 -15.83 -9.76 -33.61
N PRO A 22 -16.95 -10.51 -33.65
CA PRO A 22 -17.10 -11.78 -32.95
C PRO A 22 -16.64 -12.98 -33.79
N THR A 23 -15.81 -13.86 -33.23
CA THR A 23 -15.66 -15.25 -33.68
C THR A 23 -16.18 -16.16 -32.57
N ALA A 24 -17.35 -16.72 -32.82
CA ALA A 24 -17.98 -17.71 -31.96
C ALA A 24 -17.28 -19.07 -32.14
N VAL A 25 -16.33 -19.41 -31.27
CA VAL A 25 -15.99 -20.79 -30.88
C VAL A 25 -15.48 -20.75 -29.42
N MET A 26 -15.87 -21.73 -28.60
CA MET A 26 -15.54 -21.95 -27.18
C MET A 26 -16.38 -21.24 -26.11
N ARG A 27 -17.69 -21.52 -26.11
CA ARG A 27 -18.48 -21.62 -24.85
C ARG A 27 -18.46 -23.06 -24.35
N ALA A 28 -17.31 -23.53 -23.85
CA ALA A 28 -17.26 -24.82 -23.13
C ALA A 28 -16.05 -25.00 -22.19
N GLN A 29 -15.17 -24.02 -22.02
CA GLN A 29 -13.99 -24.14 -21.14
C GLN A 29 -13.84 -23.01 -20.11
N LEU A 30 -14.88 -22.18 -19.89
CA LEU A 30 -14.87 -21.13 -18.85
C LEU A 30 -15.58 -21.53 -17.56
N GLN A 31 -16.15 -22.74 -17.47
CA GLN A 31 -16.98 -23.15 -16.33
C GLN A 31 -16.28 -24.10 -15.34
N THR A 32 -15.07 -24.57 -15.66
CA THR A 32 -14.29 -25.49 -14.79
C THR A 32 -13.08 -24.85 -14.12
N ALA A 33 -12.70 -23.61 -14.47
CA ALA A 33 -11.68 -22.85 -13.72
C ALA A 33 -12.26 -22.07 -12.53
N SER A 34 -13.58 -21.90 -12.47
CA SER A 34 -14.27 -21.13 -11.42
C SER A 34 -14.37 -21.88 -10.08
N ALA A 35 -14.29 -23.21 -10.07
CA ALA A 35 -14.57 -24.01 -8.88
C ALA A 35 -13.42 -24.02 -7.86
N GLN A 36 -12.21 -23.63 -8.23
CA GLN A 36 -11.03 -23.64 -7.35
C GLN A 36 -10.61 -22.24 -6.84
N THR A 37 -11.43 -21.22 -7.09
CA THR A 37 -11.13 -19.81 -6.76
C THR A 37 -12.15 -19.20 -5.79
N GLN A 38 -12.74 -20.02 -4.92
CA GLN A 38 -13.73 -19.59 -3.94
C GLN A 38 -13.46 -20.17 -2.56
N PHE A 39 -13.92 -19.46 -1.52
CA PHE A 39 -13.90 -19.94 -0.15
C PHE A 39 -15.21 -20.67 0.17
N ASP A 40 -15.12 -21.81 0.85
CA ASP A 40 -16.29 -22.62 1.23
C ASP A 40 -17.13 -21.92 2.30
N VAL A 41 -16.46 -21.26 3.24
CA VAL A 41 -17.11 -20.55 4.35
C VAL A 41 -16.50 -19.17 4.49
N VAL A 42 -17.34 -18.15 4.46
CA VAL A 42 -16.93 -16.74 4.61
C VAL A 42 -17.74 -16.09 5.72
N SER A 43 -17.06 -15.52 6.70
CA SER A 43 -17.62 -14.63 7.71
C SER A 43 -17.02 -13.24 7.56
N ILE A 44 -17.86 -12.22 7.44
CA ILE A 44 -17.47 -10.81 7.39
C ILE A 44 -18.26 -10.07 8.45
N LYS A 45 -17.56 -9.35 9.33
CA LYS A 45 -18.17 -8.54 10.39
C LYS A 45 -17.60 -7.13 10.34
N LEU A 46 -18.46 -6.14 10.53
CA LEU A 46 -18.01 -4.77 10.79
C LEU A 46 -17.36 -4.76 12.18
N ASN A 47 -16.11 -4.32 12.25
CA ASN A 47 -15.38 -4.19 13.49
C ASN A 47 -15.73 -2.84 14.14
N GLN A 48 -16.48 -2.92 15.24
CA GLN A 48 -17.00 -1.76 15.96
C GLN A 48 -16.07 -1.25 17.06
N LEU A 49 -14.91 -1.89 17.27
CA LEU A 49 -13.96 -1.49 18.32
C LEU A 49 -13.23 -0.17 17.98
N GLY A 50 -13.49 0.42 16.80
CA GLY A 50 -13.00 1.74 16.40
C GLY A 50 -11.53 1.76 15.98
N ARG A 51 -11.07 2.94 15.51
CA ARG A 51 -9.64 3.22 15.24
C ARG A 51 -8.86 3.21 16.57
N GLY A 52 -8.42 2.02 16.99
CA GLY A 52 -7.70 1.80 18.26
C GLY A 52 -7.62 0.32 18.66
N ALA A 53 -8.42 -0.54 18.02
CA ALA A 53 -8.46 -1.98 18.25
C ALA A 53 -7.32 -2.73 17.55
N GLY A 54 -6.09 -2.56 18.03
CA GLY A 54 -4.91 -3.24 17.47
C GLY A 54 -4.56 -2.79 16.04
N LEU A 55 -3.37 -3.16 15.59
CA LEU A 55 -2.92 -2.85 14.22
C LEU A 55 -3.74 -3.68 13.21
N PRO A 56 -4.19 -3.08 12.09
CA PRO A 56 -4.83 -3.82 11.01
C PRO A 56 -3.96 -4.98 10.55
N ARG A 57 -4.58 -6.14 10.33
CA ARG A 57 -3.90 -7.36 9.87
C ARG A 57 -4.62 -7.96 8.69
N VAL A 58 -3.85 -8.40 7.70
CA VAL A 58 -4.32 -9.26 6.60
C VAL A 58 -3.29 -10.36 6.40
N ALA A 59 -3.74 -11.62 6.41
CA ALA A 59 -2.85 -12.77 6.32
C ALA A 59 -3.50 -13.94 5.57
N SER A 60 -2.67 -14.66 4.82
CA SER A 60 -2.97 -15.99 4.32
C SER A 60 -2.37 -17.01 5.30
N GLU A 61 -3.21 -17.87 5.85
CA GLU A 61 -2.82 -18.94 6.77
C GLU A 61 -3.15 -20.30 6.14
N PRO A 62 -2.55 -21.41 6.61
CA PRO A 62 -2.90 -22.73 6.11
C PRO A 62 -4.41 -22.99 6.23
N GLY A 63 -5.09 -23.16 5.09
CA GLY A 63 -6.53 -23.45 5.03
C GLY A 63 -7.47 -22.25 5.27
N ARG A 64 -6.96 -21.03 5.50
CA ARG A 64 -7.83 -19.85 5.66
C ARG A 64 -7.16 -18.52 5.30
N PHE A 65 -8.00 -17.56 4.93
CA PHE A 65 -7.67 -16.14 4.86
C PHE A 65 -8.25 -15.42 6.07
N VAL A 66 -7.46 -14.55 6.70
CA VAL A 66 -7.87 -13.78 7.86
C VAL A 66 -7.54 -12.30 7.65
N ALA A 67 -8.53 -11.45 7.88
CA ALA A 67 -8.34 -10.02 8.06
C ALA A 67 -8.94 -9.60 9.40
N SER A 68 -8.25 -8.73 10.13
CA SER A 68 -8.70 -8.24 11.43
C SER A 68 -8.49 -6.74 11.50
N ASN A 69 -9.52 -6.01 11.93
CA ASN A 69 -9.51 -4.55 11.96
C ASN A 69 -9.02 -3.94 10.62
N ALA A 70 -9.42 -4.51 9.48
CA ALA A 70 -8.88 -4.14 8.17
C ALA A 70 -9.82 -3.17 7.42
N PRO A 71 -9.35 -2.02 6.91
CA PRO A 71 -10.13 -1.23 5.97
C PRO A 71 -10.29 -1.97 4.63
N LEU A 72 -11.36 -1.66 3.89
CA LEU A 72 -11.58 -2.26 2.57
C LEU A 72 -10.39 -1.99 1.63
N LYS A 73 -9.80 -0.79 1.66
CA LYS A 73 -8.61 -0.50 0.82
C LYS A 73 -7.46 -1.46 1.10
N MET A 74 -7.25 -1.89 2.34
CA MET A 74 -6.19 -2.86 2.66
C MET A 74 -6.49 -4.24 2.04
N LEU A 75 -7.76 -4.65 1.97
CA LEU A 75 -8.16 -5.87 1.27
C LEU A 75 -7.96 -5.74 -0.25
N LEU A 76 -8.26 -4.57 -0.82
CA LEU A 76 -8.01 -4.29 -2.24
C LEU A 76 -6.50 -4.35 -2.57
N GLN A 77 -5.66 -3.73 -1.74
CA GLN A 77 -4.22 -3.77 -1.88
C GLN A 77 -3.65 -5.19 -1.82
N PHE A 78 -4.21 -6.03 -0.95
CA PHE A 78 -3.86 -7.45 -0.89
C PHE A 78 -4.27 -8.19 -2.17
N ALA A 79 -5.53 -8.03 -2.59
CA ALA A 79 -6.12 -8.81 -3.68
C ALA A 79 -5.62 -8.41 -5.07
N TYR A 80 -5.35 -7.12 -5.30
CA TYR A 80 -4.98 -6.55 -6.59
C TYR A 80 -3.50 -6.13 -6.66
N ARG A 81 -2.64 -6.74 -5.85
CA ARG A 81 -1.20 -6.46 -5.90
C ARG A 81 -0.63 -6.75 -7.32
N PRO A 82 0.00 -5.77 -7.98
CA PRO A 82 0.68 -5.95 -9.26
C PRO A 82 1.70 -7.09 -9.27
N PHE A 83 1.85 -7.75 -10.43
CA PHE A 83 2.81 -8.84 -10.63
C PHE A 83 4.27 -8.38 -10.67
N ASP A 84 4.52 -7.11 -10.97
CA ASP A 84 5.86 -6.49 -11.02
C ASP A 84 6.42 -6.15 -9.61
N ALA A 85 5.87 -6.79 -8.58
CA ALA A 85 6.21 -6.59 -7.16
C ALA A 85 5.94 -5.18 -6.60
N ARG A 86 5.41 -4.24 -7.40
CA ARG A 86 4.99 -2.94 -6.90
C ARG A 86 3.86 -3.10 -5.88
N THR A 87 3.95 -2.39 -4.77
CA THR A 87 2.86 -2.30 -3.80
C THR A 87 1.74 -1.45 -4.38
N LEU A 88 0.51 -1.95 -4.40
CA LEU A 88 -0.66 -1.13 -4.72
C LEU A 88 -0.86 -0.13 -3.56
N ARG A 89 -0.78 1.18 -3.83
CA ARG A 89 -0.95 2.22 -2.78
C ARG A 89 -2.39 2.70 -2.74
N ASN A 90 -2.77 3.32 -1.62
CA ASN A 90 -4.08 3.97 -1.51
C ASN A 90 -4.28 5.07 -2.56
N SER A 91 -3.20 5.76 -2.97
CA SER A 91 -3.22 6.77 -4.03
C SER A 91 -3.45 6.21 -5.43
N ASP A 92 -3.29 4.90 -5.61
CA ASP A 92 -3.47 4.21 -6.89
C ASP A 92 -4.90 3.62 -7.01
N ILE A 93 -5.72 3.71 -5.94
CA ILE A 93 -7.10 3.19 -5.90
C ILE A 93 -8.07 4.37 -6.04
N PHE A 94 -8.72 4.45 -7.19
CA PHE A 94 -9.70 5.49 -7.51
C PHE A 94 -11.14 4.97 -7.49
N GLY A 95 -12.10 5.87 -7.25
CA GLY A 95 -13.54 5.54 -7.24
C GLY A 95 -14.02 4.74 -6.02
N ALA A 96 -13.13 4.43 -5.07
CA ALA A 96 -13.54 3.82 -3.81
C ALA A 96 -14.34 4.84 -2.97
N PRO A 97 -15.46 4.43 -2.36
CA PRO A 97 -16.25 5.30 -1.49
C PRO A 97 -15.48 5.62 -0.20
N ASP A 98 -15.79 6.75 0.45
CA ASP A 98 -15.07 7.24 1.64
C ASP A 98 -15.01 6.22 2.79
N TRP A 99 -16.06 5.40 2.95
CA TRP A 99 -16.10 4.36 3.97
C TRP A 99 -15.06 3.26 3.76
N ALA A 100 -14.48 3.12 2.55
CA ALA A 100 -13.44 2.14 2.27
C ALA A 100 -12.16 2.37 3.10
N ASP A 101 -11.93 3.61 3.56
CA ASP A 101 -10.85 4.01 4.47
C ASP A 101 -11.30 4.15 5.93
N ALA A 102 -12.60 4.37 6.17
CA ALA A 102 -13.15 4.64 7.49
C ALA A 102 -13.59 3.37 8.23
N ASP A 103 -14.32 2.49 7.54
CA ASP A 103 -14.87 1.28 8.13
C ASP A 103 -13.79 0.21 8.28
N ARG A 104 -14.00 -0.69 9.24
CA ARG A 104 -13.06 -1.77 9.57
C ARG A 104 -13.80 -3.09 9.54
N PHE A 105 -13.17 -4.12 8.99
CA PHE A 105 -13.76 -5.43 8.81
C PHE A 105 -12.91 -6.51 9.46
N ASP A 106 -13.58 -7.47 10.09
CA ASP A 106 -13.02 -8.76 10.43
C ASP A 106 -13.53 -9.77 9.41
N VAL A 107 -12.60 -10.40 8.70
CA VAL A 107 -12.88 -11.40 7.66
C VAL A 107 -12.22 -12.71 8.06
N GLU A 108 -13.01 -13.79 8.12
CA GLU A 108 -12.49 -15.15 8.20
C GLU A 108 -13.08 -15.95 7.06
N ALA A 109 -12.22 -16.45 6.18
CA ALA A 109 -12.62 -17.21 5.01
C ALA A 109 -11.84 -18.52 4.94
N LYS A 110 -12.54 -19.65 4.88
CA LYS A 110 -11.96 -21.00 4.91
C LYS A 110 -12.07 -21.65 3.53
N PHE A 111 -11.09 -22.47 3.19
CA PHE A 111 -11.09 -23.25 1.96
C PHE A 111 -10.57 -24.66 2.21
N GLU A 112 -11.09 -25.64 1.48
CA GLU A 112 -10.60 -27.00 1.48
C GLU A 112 -9.28 -27.13 0.71
N GLY A 113 -8.29 -27.77 1.32
CA GLY A 113 -6.93 -27.86 0.77
C GLY A 113 -5.85 -28.07 1.82
N LYS A 114 -6.16 -28.76 2.93
CA LYS A 114 -5.28 -28.93 4.10
C LYS A 114 -3.91 -29.56 3.79
N SER A 115 -3.73 -30.12 2.59
CA SER A 115 -2.56 -30.90 2.19
C SER A 115 -1.64 -30.20 1.16
N GLN A 116 -2.06 -29.11 0.52
CA GLN A 116 -1.22 -28.38 -0.44
C GLN A 116 -1.19 -26.88 -0.11
N PRO A 117 0.01 -26.26 -0.05
CA PRO A 117 0.11 -24.81 0.11
C PRO A 117 -0.58 -24.09 -1.05
N ILE A 118 -1.51 -23.19 -0.74
CA ILE A 118 -2.06 -22.28 -1.76
C ILE A 118 -0.98 -21.28 -2.17
N LEU A 119 -0.76 -21.16 -3.48
CA LEU A 119 0.11 -20.14 -4.03
C LEU A 119 -0.44 -18.73 -3.70
N PRO A 120 0.42 -17.76 -3.35
CA PRO A 120 -0.03 -16.40 -3.05
C PRO A 120 -0.94 -15.79 -4.13
N GLU A 121 -0.67 -16.09 -5.40
CA GLU A 121 -1.45 -15.66 -6.58
C GLU A 121 -2.88 -16.19 -6.52
N GLN A 122 -3.02 -17.48 -6.22
CA GLN A 122 -4.32 -18.13 -6.12
C GLN A 122 -5.13 -17.58 -4.94
N MET A 123 -4.48 -17.34 -3.79
CA MET A 123 -5.12 -16.69 -2.64
C MET A 123 -5.66 -15.30 -3.01
N ARG A 124 -4.86 -14.50 -3.75
CA ARG A 124 -5.30 -13.17 -4.20
C ARG A 124 -6.54 -13.25 -5.07
N LEU A 125 -6.60 -14.20 -6.01
CA LEU A 125 -7.79 -14.41 -6.85
C LEU A 125 -9.02 -14.83 -6.03
N MET A 126 -8.87 -15.69 -5.03
CA MET A 126 -9.98 -16.07 -4.14
C MET A 126 -10.51 -14.86 -3.35
N VAL A 127 -9.61 -13.98 -2.89
CA VAL A 127 -10.01 -12.74 -2.23
C VAL A 127 -10.69 -11.78 -3.22
N GLN A 128 -10.25 -11.70 -4.48
CA GLN A 128 -10.97 -10.93 -5.51
C GLN A 128 -12.41 -11.43 -5.69
N SER A 129 -12.62 -12.75 -5.79
CA SER A 129 -13.96 -13.36 -5.86
C SER A 129 -14.80 -13.02 -4.63
N LEU A 130 -14.23 -13.13 -3.42
CA LEU A 130 -14.91 -12.77 -2.17
C LEU A 130 -15.35 -11.31 -2.17
N LEU A 131 -14.47 -10.39 -2.58
CA LEU A 131 -14.78 -8.96 -2.64
C LEU A 131 -15.86 -8.67 -3.69
N ALA A 132 -15.81 -9.31 -4.85
CA ALA A 132 -16.83 -9.18 -5.89
C ALA A 132 -18.20 -9.66 -5.39
N GLU A 133 -18.28 -10.81 -4.71
CA GLU A 133 -19.55 -11.36 -4.25
C GLU A 133 -20.10 -10.64 -3.01
N ARG A 134 -19.26 -10.36 -2.01
CA ARG A 134 -19.70 -9.88 -0.70
C ARG A 134 -19.77 -8.37 -0.60
N PHE A 135 -18.88 -7.66 -1.29
CA PHE A 135 -18.86 -6.21 -1.34
C PHE A 135 -19.45 -5.66 -2.65
N GLN A 136 -19.88 -6.54 -3.58
CA GLN A 136 -20.38 -6.15 -4.91
C GLN A 136 -19.33 -5.31 -5.67
N LEU A 137 -18.05 -5.62 -5.45
CA LEU A 137 -16.93 -4.90 -6.03
C LEU A 137 -16.78 -5.25 -7.51
N SER A 138 -16.69 -4.23 -8.35
CA SER A 138 -16.20 -4.34 -9.74
C SER A 138 -14.99 -3.41 -9.89
N ALA A 139 -13.86 -3.97 -10.31
CA ALA A 139 -12.61 -3.24 -10.47
C ALA A 139 -11.98 -3.56 -11.83
N HIS A 140 -11.27 -2.58 -12.39
CA HIS A 140 -10.49 -2.72 -13.62
C HIS A 140 -9.23 -1.87 -13.53
N TRP A 141 -8.27 -2.17 -14.40
CA TRP A 141 -7.05 -1.39 -14.54
C TRP A 141 -7.24 -0.33 -15.62
N GLU A 142 -6.76 0.87 -15.35
CA GLU A 142 -6.71 1.96 -16.32
C GLU A 142 -5.35 2.65 -16.29
N THR A 143 -4.98 3.27 -17.40
CA THR A 143 -3.84 4.17 -17.47
C THR A 143 -4.32 5.60 -17.26
N ARG A 144 -3.64 6.34 -16.38
CA ARG A 144 -4.01 7.71 -16.03
C ARG A 144 -2.80 8.61 -16.01
N ASP A 145 -2.95 9.79 -16.63
CA ASP A 145 -1.97 10.86 -16.51
C ASP A 145 -2.12 11.53 -15.14
N MET A 146 -1.03 11.57 -14.39
CA MET A 146 -1.02 12.13 -13.04
C MET A 146 0.31 12.84 -12.75
N PRO A 147 0.30 13.89 -11.91
CA PRO A 147 1.52 14.55 -11.52
C PRO A 147 2.41 13.59 -10.72
N VAL A 148 3.69 13.60 -11.07
CA VAL A 148 4.75 12.86 -10.39
C VAL A 148 5.76 13.84 -9.82
N TYR A 149 6.47 13.42 -8.79
CA TYR A 149 7.67 14.10 -8.32
C TYR A 149 8.90 13.52 -9.01
N ASN A 150 9.83 14.37 -9.43
CA ASN A 150 11.15 13.94 -9.87
C ASN A 150 12.15 14.14 -8.73
N LEU A 151 12.86 13.08 -8.36
CA LEU A 151 13.98 13.15 -7.41
C LEU A 151 15.27 13.37 -8.21
N MET A 152 15.95 14.49 -7.97
CA MET A 152 17.12 14.94 -8.73
C MET A 152 18.33 15.13 -7.80
N ALA A 153 19.53 14.96 -8.32
CA ALA A 153 20.74 15.34 -7.61
C ALA A 153 20.92 16.86 -7.60
N LYS A 154 21.43 17.43 -6.50
CA LYS A 154 22.02 18.78 -6.49
C LYS A 154 23.52 18.70 -6.79
N ASP A 155 24.14 19.88 -6.94
CA ASP A 155 25.59 20.03 -7.11
C ASP A 155 26.41 19.29 -6.04
N LEU A 156 25.87 19.21 -4.81
CA LEU A 156 26.48 18.46 -3.71
C LEU A 156 25.51 17.42 -3.16
N VAL A 157 25.64 16.19 -3.67
CA VAL A 157 24.99 15.00 -3.08
C VAL A 157 25.68 14.65 -1.76
N LYS A 158 24.90 14.53 -0.69
CA LYS A 158 25.40 14.23 0.68
C LYS A 158 25.25 12.76 1.07
N ILE A 159 24.69 11.95 0.18
CA ILE A 159 24.56 10.51 0.38
C ILE A 159 25.92 9.83 0.17
N LYS A 160 26.32 8.98 1.11
CA LYS A 160 27.60 8.26 1.02
C LYS A 160 27.43 6.96 0.24
N LEU A 161 28.38 6.65 -0.65
CA LEU A 161 28.47 5.32 -1.23
C LEU A 161 28.82 4.31 -0.14
N TRP A 162 28.17 3.16 -0.18
CA TRP A 162 28.50 2.04 0.67
C TRP A 162 29.79 1.34 0.15
N PRO A 163 30.77 0.97 0.99
CA PRO A 163 32.03 0.43 0.49
C PRO A 163 31.92 -0.87 -0.31
N ASP A 164 31.01 -1.76 0.10
CA ASP A 164 30.78 -3.05 -0.56
C ASP A 164 29.63 -2.94 -1.57
N GLN A 165 29.89 -3.08 -2.87
CA GLN A 165 28.86 -2.93 -3.90
C GLN A 165 28.19 -4.25 -4.33
N ALA A 166 28.38 -5.34 -3.58
CA ALA A 166 27.73 -6.62 -3.86
C ALA A 166 26.18 -6.53 -3.84
N ALA A 167 25.50 -7.18 -4.78
CA ALA A 167 24.04 -7.10 -4.84
C ALA A 167 23.38 -7.55 -3.51
N PRO A 168 22.39 -6.81 -2.99
CA PRO A 168 21.68 -7.21 -1.78
C PRO A 168 20.87 -8.49 -2.00
N ARG A 169 20.92 -9.42 -1.03
CA ARG A 169 20.14 -10.67 -1.04
C ARG A 169 18.84 -10.50 -0.23
N ILE A 170 17.88 -9.76 -0.79
CA ILE A 170 16.64 -9.33 -0.12
C ILE A 170 15.75 -10.53 0.29
N ALA A 171 15.78 -11.64 -0.46
CA ALA A 171 14.97 -12.83 -0.19
C ALA A 171 15.26 -13.55 1.14
N GLN A 172 16.31 -13.15 1.88
CA GLN A 172 16.72 -13.77 3.14
C GLN A 172 16.65 -12.81 4.35
N ALA A 173 16.00 -11.66 4.22
CA ALA A 173 15.76 -10.75 5.34
C ALA A 173 14.80 -11.41 6.35
N ARG A 174 15.35 -12.30 7.19
CA ARG A 174 14.68 -12.79 8.40
C ARG A 174 14.41 -11.60 9.31
N VAL A 175 13.36 -11.74 10.12
CA VAL A 175 12.94 -10.81 11.18
C VAL A 175 14.16 -10.12 11.76
N SER A 176 14.32 -8.84 11.42
CA SER A 176 15.44 -8.05 11.91
C SER A 176 15.19 -7.79 13.38
N ASP A 177 16.21 -7.97 14.22
CA ASP A 177 16.20 -7.45 15.58
C ASP A 177 15.78 -5.96 15.50
N PRO A 178 14.67 -5.55 16.13
CA PRO A 178 14.25 -4.16 16.13
C PRO A 178 15.35 -3.20 16.59
N ALA A 179 16.29 -3.67 17.42
CA ALA A 179 17.43 -2.91 17.93
C ALA A 179 18.69 -3.01 17.05
N GLY A 180 18.81 -4.01 16.17
CA GLY A 180 19.98 -4.22 15.30
C GLY A 180 20.01 -3.28 14.09
N PRO A 181 21.08 -3.20 13.29
CA PRO A 181 21.06 -2.47 12.02
C PRO A 181 20.12 -3.15 11.00
N PRO A 182 19.48 -2.39 10.08
CA PRO A 182 18.62 -2.97 9.05
C PRO A 182 19.42 -3.92 8.14
N PRO A 183 18.82 -5.01 7.63
CA PRO A 183 19.46 -5.87 6.65
C PRO A 183 19.96 -5.10 5.44
N ARG A 184 21.05 -5.59 4.85
CA ARG A 184 21.65 -5.04 3.63
C ARG A 184 20.60 -4.85 2.53
N GLY A 185 20.55 -3.66 1.95
CA GLY A 185 19.64 -3.33 0.85
C GLY A 185 18.20 -3.05 1.26
N THR A 186 17.92 -3.01 2.57
CA THR A 186 16.60 -2.66 3.11
C THR A 186 16.66 -1.32 3.82
N VAL A 187 15.51 -0.64 3.86
CA VAL A 187 15.31 0.57 4.65
C VAL A 187 14.44 0.20 5.85
N ARG A 188 14.83 0.66 7.03
CA ARG A 188 13.99 0.64 8.22
C ARG A 188 13.49 2.05 8.51
N THR A 189 12.20 2.15 8.74
CA THR A 189 11.54 3.33 9.28
C THR A 189 11.38 3.17 10.79
N LEU A 190 11.94 4.10 11.55
CA LEU A 190 11.60 4.29 12.97
C LEU A 190 10.67 5.48 13.10
N ALA A 191 9.59 5.33 13.87
CA ALA A 191 8.64 6.38 14.16
C ALA A 191 8.70 6.75 15.64
N ASN A 192 8.99 8.02 15.92
CA ASN A 192 9.02 8.56 17.27
C ASN A 192 7.83 9.54 17.44
N PRO A 193 6.86 9.25 18.33
CA PRO A 193 5.74 10.15 18.57
C PRO A 193 6.19 11.51 19.13
N LEU A 194 5.62 12.59 18.61
CA LEU A 194 5.79 13.96 19.09
C LEU A 194 4.41 14.58 19.37
N PRO A 195 4.30 15.61 20.22
CA PRO A 195 3.01 16.29 20.44
C PRO A 195 2.37 16.84 19.16
N SER A 196 3.19 17.24 18.19
CA SER A 196 2.81 17.80 16.89
C SER A 196 2.64 16.77 15.77
N GLY A 197 2.96 15.50 16.02
CA GLY A 197 3.04 14.52 14.93
C GLY A 197 3.90 13.31 15.24
N MET A 198 4.64 12.87 14.24
CA MET A 198 5.65 11.85 14.38
C MET A 198 6.91 12.31 13.68
N GLU A 199 8.04 12.06 14.31
CA GLU A 199 9.33 12.10 13.64
C GLU A 199 9.63 10.73 13.04
N LEU A 200 9.93 10.70 11.75
CA LEU A 200 10.31 9.50 11.05
C LEU A 200 11.81 9.53 10.74
N THR A 201 12.49 8.42 11.02
CA THR A 201 13.87 8.19 10.59
C THR A 201 13.91 6.98 9.66
N LEU A 202 14.20 7.23 8.39
CA LEU A 202 14.58 6.20 7.42
C LEU A 202 16.07 5.94 7.55
N SER A 203 16.45 4.66 7.70
CA SER A 203 17.85 4.25 7.79
C SER A 203 18.08 2.96 7.03
N GLY A 204 19.18 2.85 6.30
CA GLY A 204 19.50 1.65 5.55
C GLY A 204 20.94 1.63 5.03
N ASN A 205 21.53 0.44 5.04
CA ASN A 205 22.91 0.22 4.59
C ASN A 205 22.92 -0.54 3.26
N ALA A 206 23.82 -0.13 2.36
CA ALA A 206 23.96 -0.67 1.01
C ALA A 206 22.62 -0.70 0.23
N VAL A 207 21.94 0.45 0.22
CA VAL A 207 20.59 0.62 -0.35
C VAL A 207 20.68 1.18 -1.77
N PRO A 208 20.03 0.55 -2.77
CA PRO A 208 19.85 1.15 -4.09
C PRO A 208 18.97 2.41 -4.02
N ILE A 209 19.23 3.41 -4.87
CA ILE A 209 18.41 4.63 -4.90
C ILE A 209 16.92 4.35 -5.17
N GLU A 210 16.62 3.31 -5.94
CA GLU A 210 15.26 2.83 -6.21
C GLU A 210 14.51 2.46 -4.92
N THR A 211 15.19 1.83 -3.97
CA THR A 211 14.58 1.49 -2.67
C THR A 211 14.22 2.76 -1.91
N LEU A 212 15.09 3.78 -1.90
CA LEU A 212 14.76 5.08 -1.30
C LEU A 212 13.56 5.74 -2.00
N VAL A 213 13.54 5.74 -3.33
CA VAL A 213 12.41 6.29 -4.11
C VAL A 213 11.10 5.59 -3.73
N ASN A 214 11.11 4.27 -3.58
CA ASN A 214 9.93 3.50 -3.16
C ASN A 214 9.44 3.90 -1.76
N GLU A 215 10.35 4.13 -0.81
CA GLU A 215 10.00 4.60 0.53
C GLU A 215 9.45 6.04 0.53
N LEU A 216 10.07 6.96 -0.22
CA LEU A 216 9.63 8.36 -0.29
C LEU A 216 8.19 8.49 -0.83
N GLN A 217 7.82 7.64 -1.80
CA GLN A 217 6.47 7.61 -2.35
C GLN A 217 5.39 7.34 -1.30
N LEU A 218 5.70 6.62 -0.22
CA LEU A 218 4.74 6.34 0.85
C LEU A 218 4.33 7.60 1.61
N TYR A 219 5.22 8.59 1.67
CA TYR A 219 5.04 9.80 2.47
C TYR A 219 4.65 11.02 1.62
N MET A 220 5.05 11.05 0.35
CA MET A 220 4.77 12.19 -0.55
C MET A 220 3.38 12.16 -1.21
N GLY A 221 2.67 11.03 -1.15
CA GLY A 221 1.32 10.88 -1.71
C GLY A 221 1.25 10.97 -3.24
N ARG A 222 2.40 10.98 -3.93
CA ARG A 222 2.51 10.97 -5.40
C ARG A 222 3.62 10.00 -5.82
N PRO A 223 3.56 9.45 -7.04
CA PRO A 223 4.68 8.70 -7.59
C PRO A 223 5.94 9.57 -7.63
N VAL A 224 7.08 8.98 -7.30
CA VAL A 224 8.39 9.62 -7.34
C VAL A 224 9.21 8.90 -8.40
N ARG A 225 9.86 9.66 -9.28
CA ARG A 225 10.72 9.16 -10.35
C ARG A 225 12.17 9.51 -10.05
N ASP A 226 13.04 8.52 -10.17
CA ASP A 226 14.47 8.73 -10.08
C ASP A 226 14.99 9.47 -11.32
N LYS A 227 15.58 10.65 -11.09
CA LYS A 227 16.31 11.48 -12.03
C LYS A 227 17.65 11.93 -11.43
N THR A 228 18.16 11.19 -10.44
CA THR A 228 19.40 11.53 -9.74
C THR A 228 20.66 11.13 -10.50
N ALA A 229 20.54 10.17 -11.43
CA ALA A 229 21.65 9.50 -12.11
C ALA A 229 22.66 8.82 -11.15
N LEU A 230 22.29 8.65 -9.87
CA LEU A 230 23.11 7.97 -8.87
C LEU A 230 23.10 6.46 -9.13
N THR A 231 24.29 5.87 -9.19
CA THR A 231 24.47 4.43 -9.39
C THR A 231 25.22 3.82 -8.21
N GLY A 232 24.90 2.56 -7.91
CA GLY A 232 25.47 1.83 -6.78
C GLY A 232 24.56 1.77 -5.55
N LEU A 233 25.17 1.37 -4.44
CA LEU A 233 24.54 1.17 -3.14
C LEU A 233 25.01 2.26 -2.18
N PHE A 234 24.08 2.76 -1.38
CA PHE A 234 24.28 3.93 -0.55
C PHE A 234 24.02 3.65 0.92
N ASP A 235 24.69 4.40 1.79
CA ASP A 235 24.30 4.60 3.18
C ASP A 235 23.25 5.72 3.23
N ILE A 236 22.04 5.37 3.66
CA ILE A 236 20.90 6.26 3.64
C ILE A 236 20.44 6.49 5.07
N ARG A 237 20.40 7.77 5.46
CA ARG A 237 19.74 8.22 6.67
C ARG A 237 18.97 9.51 6.36
N LEU A 238 17.67 9.48 6.58
CA LEU A 238 16.78 10.63 6.35
C LEU A 238 15.82 10.77 7.53
N GLN A 239 15.80 11.94 8.16
CA GLN A 239 14.95 12.26 9.31
C GLN A 239 14.01 13.41 8.94
N PHE A 240 12.71 13.23 9.13
CA PHE A 240 11.72 14.26 8.79
C PHE A 240 10.49 14.14 9.68
N HIS A 241 9.77 15.24 9.84
CA HIS A 241 8.50 15.24 10.56
C HIS A 241 7.33 14.91 9.62
N ILE A 242 6.32 14.24 10.16
CA ILE A 242 4.98 14.20 9.59
C ILE A 242 4.00 14.73 10.63
N ALA A 243 3.17 15.70 10.22
CA ALA A 243 2.14 16.23 11.10
C ALA A 243 1.12 15.13 11.44
N SER A 244 0.66 15.11 12.68
CA SER A 244 -0.51 14.29 13.02
C SER A 244 -1.71 14.87 12.27
N ARG A 245 -2.40 14.05 11.47
CA ARG A 245 -3.77 14.39 11.07
C ARG A 245 -4.64 14.27 12.31
N SER A 246 -4.66 15.30 13.14
CA SER A 246 -5.69 15.48 14.16
C SER A 246 -7.04 15.44 13.46
N GLY A 247 -7.91 14.53 13.90
CA GLY A 247 -9.21 14.34 13.31
C GLY A 247 -10.04 15.62 13.35
N ASP A 248 -10.74 15.88 12.26
CA ASP A 248 -11.89 16.77 12.21
C ASP A 248 -12.89 16.37 13.30
N ALA A 249 -12.76 16.99 14.47
CA ALA A 249 -13.88 17.22 15.35
C ALA A 249 -14.74 18.29 14.68
N GLY A 250 -15.95 17.89 14.30
CA GLY A 250 -16.91 18.64 13.50
C GLY A 250 -16.89 20.18 13.57
N GLY A 251 -17.06 20.79 12.39
CA GLY A 251 -17.62 22.13 12.25
C GLY A 251 -16.66 23.18 11.70
N THR A 252 -16.97 23.66 10.49
CA THR A 252 -16.66 24.98 9.93
C THR A 252 -15.53 25.78 10.58
N GLN A 253 -14.39 25.89 9.90
CA GLN A 253 -13.85 27.21 9.52
C GLN A 253 -12.68 27.13 8.55
N THR A 254 -12.84 27.87 7.46
CA THR A 254 -11.82 28.41 6.57
C THR A 254 -10.83 29.29 7.33
N THR A 255 -9.54 28.93 7.32
CA THR A 255 -8.42 29.90 7.29
C THR A 255 -7.14 29.24 6.75
N PRO A 256 -6.24 29.98 6.07
CA PRO A 256 -5.14 29.40 5.30
C PRO A 256 -4.05 28.75 6.16
N LEU A 257 -3.53 27.63 5.65
CA LEU A 257 -2.39 26.88 6.17
C LEU A 257 -1.11 27.73 6.21
N VAL A 258 -0.74 28.27 7.37
CA VAL A 258 0.67 28.52 7.73
C VAL A 258 0.83 28.35 9.24
N ALA A 259 1.51 27.29 9.65
CA ALA A 259 2.33 27.29 10.86
C ALA A 259 3.49 26.29 10.65
N PRO A 260 4.72 26.75 10.41
CA PRO A 260 5.90 25.90 10.46
C PRO A 260 6.24 25.57 11.92
N ASP A 261 6.30 24.25 12.14
CA ASP A 261 7.05 23.46 13.13
C ASP A 261 6.68 23.49 14.63
N PRO A 262 6.73 22.30 15.27
CA PRO A 262 7.81 22.12 16.24
C PRO A 262 8.41 20.69 16.24
N ALA A 263 9.58 20.54 15.60
CA ALA A 263 10.83 19.92 16.05
C ALA A 263 11.75 19.39 14.90
N GLY A 264 11.48 19.63 13.60
CA GLY A 264 12.36 19.16 12.51
C GLY A 264 11.93 19.55 11.08
N PRO A 265 12.74 19.26 10.03
CA PRO A 265 12.39 19.59 8.65
C PRO A 265 11.23 18.73 8.11
N ASP A 266 10.40 19.29 7.22
CA ASP A 266 9.46 18.49 6.43
C ASP A 266 10.22 17.56 5.47
N ILE A 267 9.53 16.60 4.85
CA ILE A 267 10.19 15.63 3.97
C ILE A 267 10.94 16.27 2.78
N PHE A 268 10.45 17.39 2.24
CA PHE A 268 11.06 18.05 1.07
C PHE A 268 12.34 18.77 1.48
N ALA A 269 12.28 19.54 2.57
CA ALA A 269 13.43 20.20 3.16
C ALA A 269 14.48 19.17 3.63
N ALA A 270 14.05 18.08 4.27
CA ALA A 270 14.93 17.02 4.74
C ALA A 270 15.73 16.34 3.61
N ILE A 271 15.06 16.03 2.49
CA ILE A 271 15.73 15.45 1.32
C ILE A 271 16.80 16.41 0.78
N GLN A 272 16.47 17.69 0.73
CA GLN A 272 17.40 18.71 0.29
C GLN A 272 18.60 18.87 1.23
N ASP A 273 18.34 19.06 2.51
CA ASP A 273 19.36 19.49 3.44
C ASP A 273 20.23 18.33 3.91
N GLN A 274 19.65 17.13 4.05
CA GLN A 274 20.35 15.94 4.57
C GLN A 274 20.93 15.07 3.47
N LEU A 275 20.23 14.90 2.34
CA LEU A 275 20.69 14.04 1.25
C LEU A 275 21.33 14.82 0.10
N GLY A 276 21.13 16.14 0.02
CA GLY A 276 21.60 16.91 -1.13
C GLY A 276 20.87 16.56 -2.43
N LEU A 277 19.61 16.13 -2.31
CA LEU A 277 18.74 15.83 -3.46
C LEU A 277 17.61 16.85 -3.54
N LYS A 278 16.97 17.02 -4.69
CA LYS A 278 15.85 17.93 -4.88
C LYS A 278 14.62 17.18 -5.36
N VAL A 279 13.44 17.64 -4.95
CA VAL A 279 12.15 17.15 -5.43
C VAL A 279 11.44 18.29 -6.15
N GLU A 280 10.95 18.04 -7.37
CA GLU A 280 10.13 18.96 -8.18
C GLU A 280 8.94 18.24 -8.82
#